data_AF-A0A2X3INJ7-F1
#
_entry.id   AF-A0A2X3INJ7-F1
#
_cell.length_a   1.000
_cell.length_b   1.000
_cell.length_c   1.000
_cell.angle_alpha   90.00
_cell.angle_beta   90.00
_cell.angle_gamma   90.00
#
_symmetry.space_group_name_H-M   'P 1'
#
loop_
_entity.id
_entity.type
_entity.pdbx_description
1 polymer ?
#
loop_
_entity_poly.entity_id
_entity_poly.type
_entity_poly.pdbx_seq_one_letter_code
_entity_poly.pdbx_strand_id
1 'polypeptide(L)' 'MAFSQAVSGLNAAATNLDVIGNNIANSATYGFKSGSVSFADMFAGSKVGLGVKVAA' A
#
# COMPACT_ATOMS: atom_id res chain seq x y z
N MET A 1 -5.95 -1.59 -19.12
CA MET A 1 -6.89 -1.26 -18.03
C MET A 1 -7.29 -2.43 -17.14
N ALA A 2 -6.87 -3.69 -17.36
CA ALA A 2 -7.12 -4.79 -16.40
C ALA A 2 -5.82 -5.23 -15.70
N PHE A 3 -4.77 -5.46 -16.49
CA PHE A 3 -3.44 -5.80 -15.98
C PHE A 3 -2.83 -4.70 -15.11
N SER A 4 -3.01 -3.42 -15.50
CA SER A 4 -2.57 -2.26 -14.73
C SER A 4 -3.20 -2.19 -13.33
N GLN A 5 -4.46 -2.63 -13.22
CA GLN A 5 -5.21 -2.68 -11.96
C GLN A 5 -4.67 -3.78 -11.06
N ALA A 6 -4.49 -4.97 -11.62
CA ALA A 6 -3.93 -6.11 -10.91
C ALA A 6 -2.50 -5.82 -10.43
N VAL A 7 -1.67 -5.20 -11.28
CA VAL A 7 -0.31 -4.79 -10.93
C VAL A 7 -0.32 -3.72 -9.83
N SER A 8 -1.25 -2.76 -9.87
CA SER A 8 -1.38 -1.76 -8.79
C SER A 8 -1.74 -2.40 -7.45
N GLY A 9 -2.64 -3.40 -7.45
CA GLY A 9 -3.01 -4.14 -6.25
C GLY A 9 -1.86 -5.00 -5.70
N LEU A 10 -1.11 -5.65 -6.58
CA LEU A 10 0.06 -6.45 -6.19
C LEU A 10 1.16 -5.57 -5.57
N ASN A 11 1.41 -4.40 -6.16
CA ASN A 11 2.38 -3.43 -5.61
C ASN A 11 1.92 -2.88 -4.25
N ALA A 12 0.64 -2.54 -4.10
CA ALA A 12 0.09 -2.12 -2.81
C ALA A 12 0.23 -3.21 -1.73
N ALA A 13 -0.04 -4.47 -2.08
CA ALA A 13 0.16 -5.59 -1.17
C ALA A 13 1.63 -5.74 -0.75
N ALA A 14 2.58 -5.60 -1.68
CA ALA A 14 4.01 -5.64 -1.39
C ALA A 14 4.42 -4.53 -0.40
N THR A 15 4.00 -3.29 -0.64
CA THR A 15 4.28 -2.17 0.28
C THR A 15 3.69 -2.39 1.67
N ASN A 16 2.51 -3.01 1.76
CA ASN A 16 1.91 -3.34 3.05
C ASN A 16 2.74 -4.40 3.81
N LEU A 17 3.24 -5.42 3.10
CA LEU A 17 4.13 -6.42 3.69
C LEU A 17 5.46 -5.81 4.14
N ASP A 18 6.01 -4.85 3.40
CA ASP A 18 7.25 -4.15 3.78
C ASP A 18 7.08 -3.36 5.08
N VAL A 19 5.98 -2.63 5.24
CA VAL A 19 5.68 -1.87 6.47
C VAL A 19 5.48 -2.81 7.66
N ILE A 20 4.74 -3.92 7.45
CA ILE A 20 4.56 -4.95 8.49
C ILE A 20 5.92 -5.56 8.87
N GLY A 21 6.74 -5.92 7.90
CA GLY A 21 8.07 -6.48 8.13
C GLY A 21 8.98 -5.52 8.89
N ASN A 22 8.97 -4.24 8.52
CA ASN A 22 9.73 -3.21 9.22
C ASN A 22 9.27 -3.03 10.68
N ASN A 23 7.96 -3.04 10.92
CA ASN A 23 7.40 -2.95 12.27
C ASN A 23 7.80 -4.15 13.14
N ILE A 24 7.76 -5.37 12.59
CA ILE A 24 8.18 -6.58 13.29
C ILE A 24 9.68 -6.53 13.59
N ALA A 25 10.50 -6.21 12.59
CA ALA A 25 11.96 -6.15 12.74
C ALA A 25 12.40 -5.15 13.82
N ASN A 26 11.68 -4.02 13.96
CA ASN A 26 11.99 -2.98 14.94
C ASN A 26 11.17 -3.05 16.23
N SER A 27 10.38 -4.11 16.43
CA SER A 27 9.50 -4.23 17.62
C SER A 27 10.26 -4.26 18.95
N ALA A 28 11.54 -4.62 18.95
CA ALA A 28 12.39 -4.65 20.14
C ALA A 28 13.26 -3.39 20.31
N THR A 29 13.20 -2.44 19.38
CA THR A 29 13.99 -1.21 19.44
C THR A 29 13.27 -0.17 20.31
N TYR A 30 13.92 0.24 21.39
CA TYR A 30 13.38 1.28 22.28
C TYR A 30 13.12 2.59 21.53
N GLY A 31 11.91 3.13 21.68
CA GLY A 31 11.51 4.38 21.03
C GLY A 31 11.06 4.24 19.56
N PHE A 32 10.95 3.02 19.03
CA PHE A 32 10.40 2.79 17.70
C PHE A 32 8.92 3.20 17.61
N LYS A 33 8.55 3.88 16.51
CA LYS A 33 7.18 4.24 16.18
C LYS A 33 6.74 3.39 15.00
N SER A 34 5.67 2.63 15.15
CA SER A 34 5.14 1.81 14.07
C SER A 34 4.69 2.68 12.91
N GLY A 35 5.04 2.25 11.70
CA GLY A 35 4.50 2.80 10.46
C GLY A 35 3.19 2.13 10.08
N SER A 36 2.29 2.88 9.45
CA SER A 36 1.13 2.32 8.75
C SER A 36 1.10 2.86 7.32
N VAL A 37 0.58 2.05 6.41
CA VAL A 37 0.32 2.47 5.03
C VAL A 37 -1.18 2.59 4.83
N SER A 38 -1.62 3.68 4.21
CA SER A 38 -3.00 3.87 3.80
C SER A 38 -3.08 3.80 2.28
N PHE A 39 -4.20 3.30 1.77
CA PHE A 39 -4.42 3.14 0.34
C PHE A 39 -5.68 3.89 -0.08
N ALA A 40 -5.65 4.47 -1.27
CA ALA A 40 -6.78 5.13 -1.88
C ALA A 40 -7.01 4.61 -3.30
N ASP A 41 -8.28 4.44 -3.65
CA ASP A 41 -8.70 4.05 -4.99
C ASP A 41 -8.50 5.22 -5.96
N MET A 42 -7.94 4.93 -7.13
CA MET A 42 -7.82 5.89 -8.22
C MET A 42 -9.01 5.76 -9.17
N PHE A 43 -9.69 6.86 -9.45
CA PHE A 43 -10.71 6.97 -10.50
C PHE A 43 -10.28 8.06 -11.50
N ALA A 44 -10.22 7.75 -12.80
CA ALA A 44 -10.35 8.78 -13.83
C ALA A 44 -11.83 8.96 -14.14
N GLY A 45 -12.25 10.04 -14.79
CA GLY A 45 -13.65 10.39 -15.09
C GLY A 45 -14.49 9.36 -15.89
N SER A 46 -14.03 8.12 -16.03
CA SER A 46 -14.81 6.95 -16.45
C SER A 46 -15.28 6.16 -15.22
N LYS A 47 -16.45 5.52 -15.28
CA LYS A 47 -17.05 4.74 -14.16
C LYS A 47 -16.27 3.47 -13.76
N VAL A 48 -15.03 3.32 -14.22
CA VAL A 48 -14.17 2.16 -13.99
C VAL A 48 -12.97 2.59 -13.17
N GLY A 49 -12.71 1.92 -12.05
CA GLY A 49 -11.53 2.20 -11.21
C GLY A 49 -10.23 1.98 -11.99
N LEU A 50 -9.21 2.78 -11.68
CA LEU A 50 -7.86 2.83 -12.27
C LEU A 50 -6.75 2.29 -11.36
N GLY A 51 -7.13 1.78 -10.18
CA GLY A 51 -6.27 0.93 -9.37
C GLY A 51 -6.18 1.46 -7.96
N VAL A 52 -5.16 1.02 -7.23
CA VAL A 52 -4.89 1.46 -5.87
C VAL A 52 -3.54 2.17 -5.78
N LYS A 53 -3.50 3.28 -5.05
CA LYS A 53 -2.30 4.07 -4.77
C LYS A 53 -2.12 4.21 -3.27
N VAL A 54 -0.88 4.29 -2.80
CA VAL A 54 -0.55 4.69 -1.42
C VAL A 54 -1.04 6.12 -1.18
N ALA A 55 -1.96 6.27 -0.24
CA ALA A 55 -2.43 7.56 0.26
C ALA A 55 -1.34 8.17 1.15
N ALA A 56 -1.08 9.47 0.93
CA ALA A 56 -0.14 10.25 1.72
C ALA A 56 -0.73 10.67 3.07
#